data_AF-A0A1T2KVN0-F1
#
_entry.id   AF-A0A1T2KVN0-F1
#
_cell.length_a   1.000
_cell.length_b   1.000
_cell.length_c   1.000
_cell.angle_alpha   90.00
_cell.angle_beta   90.00
_cell.angle_gamma   90.00
#
_symmetry.space_group_name_H-M   'P 1'
#
loop_
_entity.id
_entity.type
_entity.pdbx_description
1 polymer ?
#
loop_
_entity_poly.entity_id
_entity_poly.type
_entity_poly.pdbx_seq_one_letter_code
_entity_poly.pdbx_strand_id
1 'polypeptide(L)'
;MTWDPARWRAEFNVTGEEALWKRLNKVENIEFTLDNTGLLHLRDMTTAIEMTDGGENAFSNGMLTHLSHIPPHPKYNVDNVFCKSSNRIYFGNGDLISDSVIIQLIDCYDEFLYAHKWKTGDLLLVDNKRYMHGRNMFDKAGKREIFTRFGWVRKAL
;
A
#
# COMPACT_ATOMS: atom_id res chain seq x y z
N MET A 1 10.68 -4.97 -1.16
CA MET A 1 10.81 -3.57 -1.62
C MET A 1 12.28 -3.18 -1.67
N THR A 2 12.64 -2.23 -2.53
CA THR A 2 13.99 -1.64 -2.60
C THR A 2 13.93 -0.13 -2.50
N TRP A 3 14.75 0.46 -1.62
CA TRP A 3 14.81 1.92 -1.38
C TRP A 3 16.26 2.42 -1.42
N ASP A 4 16.49 3.50 -2.16
CA ASP A 4 17.79 4.16 -2.21
C ASP A 4 18.10 4.92 -0.89
N PRO A 5 19.36 5.32 -0.67
CA PRO A 5 19.77 6.06 0.51
C PRO A 5 19.02 7.36 0.80
N ALA A 6 18.50 8.07 -0.19
CA ALA A 6 17.70 9.26 0.08
C ALA A 6 16.30 8.85 0.57
N ARG A 7 15.70 7.84 -0.07
CA ARG A 7 14.37 7.32 0.26
C ARG A 7 14.31 6.75 1.67
N TRP A 8 15.20 5.84 2.06
CA TRP A 8 15.10 5.21 3.38
C TRP A 8 15.48 6.16 4.53
N ARG A 9 16.39 7.12 4.30
CA ARG A 9 16.68 8.17 5.30
C ARG A 9 15.46 9.02 5.60
N ALA A 10 14.74 9.44 4.56
CA ALA A 10 13.50 10.21 4.70
C ALA A 10 12.38 9.39 5.36
N GLU A 11 12.16 8.14 4.90
CA GLU A 11 11.08 7.29 5.40
C GLU A 11 11.24 6.94 6.88
N PHE A 12 12.45 6.54 7.29
CA PHE A 12 12.71 6.14 8.66
C PHE A 12 13.19 7.28 9.57
N ASN A 13 13.37 8.48 9.01
CA ASN A 13 13.92 9.64 9.68
C ASN A 13 15.25 9.35 10.38
N VAL A 14 16.21 8.81 9.62
CA VAL A 14 17.54 8.40 10.10
C VAL A 14 18.65 9.05 9.26
N THR A 15 19.82 9.28 9.87
CA THR A 15 20.93 9.99 9.23
C THR A 15 21.92 9.06 8.52
N GLY A 16 21.95 7.78 8.86
CA GLY A 16 22.92 6.82 8.31
C GLY A 16 22.56 5.37 8.61
N GLU A 17 23.40 4.46 8.13
CA GLU A 17 23.15 3.01 8.22
C GLU A 17 23.05 2.51 9.65
N GLU A 18 23.94 2.91 10.55
CA GLU A 18 23.88 2.49 11.96
C GLU A 18 22.53 2.82 12.62
N ALA A 19 22.02 4.03 12.36
CA ALA A 19 20.70 4.46 12.84
C ALA A 19 19.56 3.66 12.18
N LEU A 20 19.69 3.32 10.90
CA LEU A 20 18.75 2.45 10.19
C LEU A 20 18.71 1.04 10.81
N TRP A 21 19.87 0.40 11.02
CA TRP A 21 19.97 -0.92 11.66
C TRP A 21 19.33 -0.90 13.05
N LYS A 22 19.65 0.11 13.87
CA LYS A 22 19.07 0.27 15.21
C LYS A 22 17.55 0.44 15.18
N ARG A 23 17.00 1.04 14.12
CA ARG A 23 15.56 1.23 13.93
C ARG A 23 14.89 -0.06 13.48
N LEU A 24 15.41 -0.70 12.43
CA LEU A 24 14.82 -1.88 11.79
C LEU A 24 14.95 -3.14 12.64
N ASN A 25 16.03 -3.31 13.41
CA ASN A 25 16.18 -4.44 14.35
C ASN A 25 15.13 -4.47 15.48
N LYS A 26 14.32 -3.42 15.64
CA LYS A 26 13.21 -3.36 16.60
C LYS A 26 11.86 -3.66 15.98
N VAL A 27 11.80 -3.85 14.66
CA VAL A 27 10.57 -4.12 13.93
C VAL A 27 10.48 -5.63 13.77
N GLU A 28 9.38 -6.19 14.22
CA GLU A 28 9.10 -7.61 14.06
C GLU A 28 8.66 -7.90 12.62
N ASN A 29 8.83 -9.14 12.17
CA ASN A 29 8.35 -9.64 10.87
C ASN A 29 8.92 -8.94 9.63
N ILE A 30 10.04 -8.21 9.78
CA ILE A 30 10.80 -7.71 8.63
C ILE A 30 12.13 -8.45 8.47
N GLU A 31 12.53 -8.64 7.23
CA GLU A 31 13.87 -9.05 6.84
C GLU A 31 14.48 -7.92 6.02
N PHE A 32 15.73 -7.56 6.28
CA PHE A 32 16.37 -6.50 5.52
C PHE A 32 17.87 -6.69 5.35
N THR A 33 18.40 -6.14 4.26
CA THR A 33 19.84 -6.05 3.97
C THR A 33 20.16 -4.72 3.29
N LEU A 34 21.42 -4.28 3.40
CA LEU A 34 21.98 -3.20 2.60
C LEU A 34 23.03 -3.79 1.67
N ASP A 35 23.00 -3.42 0.39
CA ASP A 35 24.06 -3.77 -0.54
C ASP A 35 25.26 -2.79 -0.44
N ASN A 36 26.31 -3.02 -1.23
CA ASN A 36 27.51 -2.18 -1.25
C ASN A 36 27.28 -0.74 -1.77
N THR A 37 26.11 -0.45 -2.33
CA THR A 37 25.70 0.88 -2.78
C THR A 37 24.85 1.61 -1.73
N GLY A 38 24.49 0.93 -0.64
CA GLY A 38 23.56 1.42 0.38
C GLY A 38 22.09 1.28 -0.01
N LEU A 39 21.77 0.48 -1.05
CA LEU A 39 20.41 0.16 -1.42
C LEU A 39 19.81 -0.78 -0.36
N LEU A 40 18.71 -0.36 0.25
CA LEU A 40 17.99 -1.16 1.22
C LEU A 40 17.08 -2.14 0.50
N HIS A 41 17.28 -3.44 0.76
CA HIS A 41 16.33 -4.49 0.45
C HIS A 41 15.53 -4.77 1.71
N LEU A 42 14.21 -4.61 1.63
CA LEU A 42 13.28 -4.81 2.74
C LEU A 42 12.19 -5.79 2.33
N ARG A 43 11.99 -6.84 3.11
CA ARG A 43 10.84 -7.72 3.06
C ARG A 43 10.06 -7.58 4.35
N ASP A 44 8.75 -7.51 4.23
CA ASP A 44 7.83 -7.46 5.35
C ASP A 44 6.84 -8.61 5.21
N MET A 45 6.48 -9.24 6.33
CA MET A 45 5.48 -10.30 6.42
C MET A 45 4.35 -9.83 7.31
N THR A 46 3.14 -9.81 6.76
CA THR A 46 1.94 -9.38 7.46
C THR A 46 0.77 -10.33 7.19
N THR A 47 -0.26 -10.25 8.02
CA THR A 47 -1.52 -10.97 7.82
C THR A 47 -2.34 -10.31 6.73
N ALA A 48 -2.98 -11.10 5.86
CA ALA A 48 -3.86 -10.56 4.83
C ALA A 48 -5.21 -10.07 5.40
N ILE A 49 -5.63 -10.62 6.54
CA ILE A 49 -6.89 -10.34 7.22
C ILE A 49 -6.58 -9.86 8.63
N GLU A 50 -7.13 -8.71 9.00
CA GLU A 50 -7.07 -8.14 10.34
C GLU A 50 -8.47 -8.08 10.95
N MET A 51 -8.57 -8.11 12.28
CA MET A 51 -9.82 -7.89 12.98
C MET A 51 -10.02 -6.39 13.23
N THR A 52 -11.16 -5.88 12.82
CA THR A 52 -11.56 -4.49 13.08
C THR A 52 -11.92 -4.30 14.55
N ASP A 53 -11.95 -3.04 14.97
CA ASP A 53 -12.42 -2.64 16.30
C ASP A 53 -13.87 -3.07 16.61
N GLY A 54 -14.67 -3.38 15.58
CA GLY A 54 -16.04 -3.89 15.69
C GLY A 54 -16.14 -5.42 15.72
N GLY A 55 -15.01 -6.15 15.66
CA GLY A 55 -14.98 -7.61 15.66
C GLY A 55 -15.18 -8.25 14.28
N GLU A 56 -15.27 -7.45 13.22
CA GLU A 56 -15.39 -7.93 11.83
C GLU A 56 -14.00 -8.19 11.24
N ASN A 57 -13.89 -9.14 10.32
CA ASN A 57 -12.67 -9.34 9.52
C ASN A 57 -12.57 -8.29 8.40
N ALA A 58 -11.38 -7.72 8.22
CA ALA A 58 -11.07 -6.78 7.15
C ALA A 58 -9.86 -7.24 6.34
N PHE A 59 -9.94 -7.14 5.02
CA PHE A 59 -8.81 -7.35 4.10
C PHE A 59 -7.92 -6.10 4.10
N SER A 60 -7.16 -5.91 5.17
CA SER A 60 -6.34 -4.74 5.46
C SER A 60 -4.87 -5.05 5.15
N ASN A 61 -4.47 -4.91 3.89
CA ASN A 61 -3.10 -5.13 3.47
C ASN A 61 -2.79 -4.33 2.18
N GLY A 62 -1.50 -4.26 1.83
CA GLY A 62 -1.02 -3.52 0.65
C GLY A 62 -0.91 -4.35 -0.64
N MET A 63 -1.44 -5.57 -0.72
CA MET A 63 -1.18 -6.49 -1.84
C MET A 63 -1.50 -5.85 -3.20
N LEU A 64 -2.70 -5.28 -3.37
CA LEU A 64 -3.12 -4.63 -4.62
C LEU A 64 -2.27 -3.40 -4.95
N THR A 65 -1.82 -2.64 -3.95
CA THR A 65 -0.97 -1.46 -4.15
C THR A 65 0.49 -1.80 -4.48
N HIS A 66 0.91 -3.03 -4.18
CA HIS A 66 2.28 -3.50 -4.37
C HIS A 66 2.45 -4.48 -5.54
N LEU A 67 1.42 -4.66 -6.36
CA LEU A 67 1.50 -5.48 -7.57
C LEU A 67 2.68 -5.06 -8.46
N SER A 68 3.40 -6.06 -8.97
CA SER A 68 4.49 -5.86 -9.93
C SER A 68 3.96 -5.62 -11.35
N HIS A 69 2.78 -6.13 -11.65
CA HIS A 69 2.06 -5.98 -12.89
C HIS A 69 0.56 -6.25 -12.66
N ILE A 70 -0.29 -5.82 -13.59
CA ILE A 70 -1.68 -6.26 -13.69
C ILE A 70 -1.76 -7.32 -14.80
N PRO A 71 -2.25 -8.54 -14.52
CA PRO A 71 -2.54 -9.52 -15.56
C PRO A 71 -3.54 -8.96 -16.59
N PRO A 72 -3.62 -9.51 -17.82
CA PRO A 72 -4.59 -9.06 -18.81
C PRO A 72 -6.02 -9.04 -18.25
N HIS A 73 -6.63 -7.85 -18.18
CA HIS A 73 -7.93 -7.65 -17.57
C HIS A 73 -8.76 -6.64 -18.37
N PRO A 74 -10.06 -6.90 -18.67
CA PRO A 74 -10.86 -6.06 -19.57
C PRO A 74 -10.95 -4.58 -19.19
N LYS A 75 -10.94 -4.28 -17.88
CA LYS A 75 -11.05 -2.91 -17.36
C LYS A 75 -9.70 -2.21 -17.12
N TYR A 76 -8.60 -2.97 -17.05
CA TYR A 76 -7.30 -2.44 -16.69
C TYR A 76 -6.32 -2.63 -17.83
N ASN A 77 -6.05 -1.54 -18.55
CA ASN A 77 -4.91 -1.45 -19.46
C ASN A 77 -3.71 -0.84 -18.71
N VAL A 78 -2.50 -1.21 -19.12
CA VAL A 78 -1.21 -0.85 -18.49
C VAL A 78 -1.05 0.66 -18.34
N ASP A 79 -1.57 1.45 -19.29
CA ASP A 79 -1.42 2.91 -19.31
C ASP A 79 -2.17 3.64 -18.18
N ASN A 80 -3.13 2.98 -17.53
CA ASN A 80 -4.03 3.60 -16.56
C ASN A 80 -3.80 3.15 -15.11
N VAL A 81 -2.84 2.25 -14.88
CA VAL A 81 -2.61 1.66 -13.55
C VAL A 81 -1.16 1.80 -13.17
N PHE A 82 -0.92 2.30 -11.94
CA PHE A 82 0.41 2.30 -11.38
C PHE A 82 0.77 0.90 -10.88
N CYS A 83 1.83 0.32 -11.45
CA CYS A 83 2.52 -0.84 -10.91
C CYS A 83 4.01 -0.55 -10.80
N LYS A 84 4.68 -1.18 -9.83
CA LYS A 84 6.13 -1.10 -9.70
C LYS A 84 6.71 -2.49 -10.00
N SER A 85 7.26 -2.66 -11.20
CA SER A 85 7.80 -3.94 -11.69
C SER A 85 8.89 -4.55 -10.80
N SER A 86 9.56 -3.75 -9.98
CA SER A 86 10.54 -4.22 -9.01
C SER A 86 9.93 -4.78 -7.71
N ASN A 87 8.62 -4.62 -7.49
CA ASN A 87 7.95 -5.22 -6.34
C ASN A 87 7.87 -6.73 -6.48
N ARG A 88 7.83 -7.40 -5.34
CA ARG A 88 7.64 -8.84 -5.24
C ARG A 88 6.66 -9.08 -4.09
N ILE A 89 5.63 -9.88 -4.36
CA ILE A 89 4.61 -10.27 -3.41
C ILE A 89 4.49 -11.79 -3.42
N TYR A 90 4.24 -12.37 -2.25
CA TYR A 90 4.21 -13.81 -2.04
C TYR A 90 3.13 -14.12 -1.01
N PHE A 91 2.63 -15.36 -1.02
CA PHE A 91 1.97 -15.92 0.13
C PHE A 91 2.97 -16.06 1.29
N GLY A 92 2.47 -16.20 2.52
CA GLY A 92 3.30 -16.30 3.73
C GLY A 92 4.25 -17.50 3.72
N ASN A 93 3.94 -18.54 2.96
CA ASN A 93 4.81 -19.71 2.73
C ASN A 93 5.89 -19.49 1.66
N GLY A 94 5.92 -18.33 1.00
CA GLY A 94 6.87 -17.98 -0.06
C GLY A 94 6.38 -18.27 -1.49
N ASP A 95 5.20 -18.87 -1.66
CA ASP A 95 4.64 -19.12 -3.00
C ASP A 95 4.30 -17.80 -3.70
N LEU A 96 4.43 -17.79 -5.03
CA LEU A 96 4.00 -16.66 -5.84
C LEU A 96 2.47 -16.54 -5.82
N ILE A 97 2.00 -15.29 -5.82
CA ILE A 97 0.58 -15.02 -6.07
C ILE A 97 0.33 -15.19 -7.58
N SER A 98 -0.57 -16.08 -7.96
CA SER A 98 -0.90 -16.32 -9.38
C SER A 98 -1.74 -15.20 -9.99
N ASP A 99 -1.66 -15.06 -11.31
CA ASP A 99 -2.47 -14.11 -12.08
C ASP A 99 -3.97 -14.32 -11.84
N SER A 100 -4.42 -15.58 -11.74
CA SER A 100 -5.82 -15.92 -11.46
C SER A 100 -6.30 -15.41 -10.10
N VAL A 101 -5.43 -15.38 -9.08
CA VAL A 101 -5.74 -14.81 -7.77
C VAL A 101 -5.76 -13.29 -7.84
N ILE A 102 -4.80 -12.69 -8.54
CA ILE A 102 -4.76 -11.24 -8.75
C ILE A 102 -6.05 -10.77 -9.46
N ILE A 103 -6.47 -11.45 -10.52
CA ILE A 103 -7.71 -11.14 -11.25
C ILE A 103 -8.92 -11.22 -10.32
N GLN A 104 -9.07 -12.29 -9.53
CA GLN A 104 -10.17 -12.42 -8.58
C GLN A 104 -10.20 -11.29 -7.53
N LEU A 105 -9.04 -10.89 -7.02
CA LEU A 105 -8.94 -9.78 -6.07
C LEU A 105 -9.34 -8.45 -6.70
N ILE A 106 -8.92 -8.22 -7.95
CA ILE A 106 -9.29 -7.04 -8.72
C ILE A 106 -10.79 -7.00 -9.00
N ASP A 107 -11.39 -8.11 -9.44
CA ASP A 107 -12.82 -8.22 -9.71
C ASP A 107 -13.64 -7.94 -8.44
N CYS A 108 -13.23 -8.52 -7.30
CA CYS A 108 -13.85 -8.27 -6.01
C CYS A 108 -13.72 -6.79 -5.60
N TYR A 109 -12.52 -6.20 -5.73
CA TYR A 109 -12.32 -4.77 -5.46
C TYR A 109 -13.26 -3.89 -6.30
N ASP A 110 -13.39 -4.20 -7.59
CA ASP A 110 -14.22 -3.44 -8.52
C ASP A 110 -15.72 -3.58 -8.24
N GLU A 111 -16.18 -4.73 -7.76
CA GLU A 111 -17.57 -4.95 -7.37
C GLU A 111 -18.00 -4.00 -6.24
N PHE A 112 -17.10 -3.75 -5.28
CA PHE A 112 -17.37 -2.90 -4.12
C PHE A 112 -16.85 -1.46 -4.28
N LEU A 113 -16.34 -1.09 -5.46
CA LEU A 113 -15.73 0.21 -5.70
C LEU A 113 -16.76 1.35 -5.66
N TYR A 114 -16.56 2.30 -4.76
CA TYR A 114 -17.29 3.56 -4.75
C TYR A 114 -16.40 4.73 -5.22
N ALA A 115 -16.70 5.25 -6.41
CA ALA A 115 -15.97 6.38 -7.00
C ALA A 115 -16.60 7.73 -6.59
N HIS A 116 -16.19 8.28 -5.45
CA HIS A 116 -16.69 9.57 -4.94
C HIS A 116 -16.46 10.72 -5.94
N LYS A 117 -17.54 11.43 -6.30
CA LYS A 117 -17.52 12.58 -7.19
C LYS A 117 -17.36 13.87 -6.38
N TRP A 118 -16.10 14.21 -6.09
CA TRP A 118 -15.72 15.39 -5.30
C TRP A 118 -16.39 16.69 -5.78
N LYS A 119 -16.95 17.43 -4.82
CA LYS A 119 -17.35 18.83 -4.95
C LYS A 119 -16.58 19.68 -3.95
N THR A 120 -16.40 20.97 -4.27
CA THR A 120 -15.77 21.91 -3.34
C THR A 120 -16.56 21.96 -2.03
N GLY A 121 -15.86 21.79 -0.91
CA GLY A 121 -16.46 21.76 0.42
C GLY A 121 -16.84 20.36 0.91
N ASP A 122 -16.75 19.32 0.08
CA ASP A 122 -16.92 17.95 0.54
C ASP A 122 -15.91 17.60 1.63
N LEU A 123 -16.39 16.94 2.68
CA LEU A 123 -15.56 16.28 3.69
C LEU A 123 -15.85 14.79 3.66
N LEU A 124 -14.83 13.99 3.36
CA LEU A 124 -14.89 12.53 3.42
C LEU A 124 -14.09 12.04 4.61
N LEU A 125 -14.74 11.31 5.51
CA LEU A 125 -14.10 10.59 6.61
C LEU A 125 -14.07 9.10 6.27
N VAL A 126 -12.89 8.50 6.34
CA VAL A 126 -12.67 7.09 6.00
C VAL A 126 -12.12 6.37 7.23
N ASP A 127 -12.76 5.26 7.60
CA ASP A 127 -12.18 4.31 8.54
C ASP A 127 -11.10 3.50 7.82
N ASN A 128 -9.84 3.87 8.07
CA ASN A 128 -8.69 3.29 7.37
C ASN A 128 -8.46 1.80 7.67
N LYS A 129 -9.12 1.22 8.68
CA LYS A 129 -9.07 -0.22 8.94
C LYS A 129 -10.09 -1.01 8.11
N ARG A 130 -11.13 -0.34 7.60
CA ARG A 130 -12.26 -0.98 6.90
C ARG A 130 -12.27 -0.71 5.40
N TYR A 131 -11.74 0.44 4.98
CA TYR A 131 -11.80 0.89 3.59
C TYR A 131 -10.41 1.08 2.99
N MET A 132 -10.16 0.38 1.88
CA MET A 132 -9.09 0.74 0.97
C MET A 132 -9.51 1.95 0.13
N HIS A 133 -8.55 2.81 -0.20
CA HIS A 133 -8.79 3.98 -1.03
C HIS A 133 -7.71 4.12 -2.10
N GLY A 134 -8.08 4.75 -3.22
CA GLY A 134 -7.19 5.01 -4.34
C GLY A 134 -7.59 6.30 -5.05
N ARG A 135 -6.98 6.55 -6.20
CA ARG A 135 -7.27 7.73 -7.02
C ARG A 135 -7.30 7.36 -8.49
N ASN A 136 -8.38 7.76 -9.16
CA ASN A 136 -8.45 7.70 -10.61
C ASN A 136 -7.54 8.75 -11.25
N MET A 137 -7.05 8.46 -12.45
CA MET A 137 -6.44 9.46 -13.31
C MET A 137 -7.42 10.63 -13.51
N PHE A 138 -6.87 11.85 -13.55
CA PHE A 138 -7.64 13.07 -13.81
C PHE A 138 -6.90 13.89 -14.87
N ASP A 139 -7.65 14.78 -15.53
CA ASP A 139 -7.09 15.66 -16.55
C ASP A 139 -5.96 16.52 -15.96
N LYS A 140 -4.77 16.42 -16.56
CA LYS A 140 -3.57 17.16 -16.13
C LYS A 140 -3.69 18.67 -16.33
N ALA A 141 -4.55 19.12 -17.24
CA ALA A 141 -4.81 20.54 -17.47
C ALA A 141 -5.72 21.17 -16.39
N GLY A 142 -6.44 20.36 -15.62
CA GLY A 142 -7.35 20.81 -14.58
C GLY A 142 -6.65 21.01 -13.23
N LYS A 143 -6.97 22.11 -12.53
CA LYS A 143 -6.55 22.29 -11.13
C LYS A 143 -7.41 21.42 -10.22
N ARG A 144 -6.79 20.50 -9.47
CA ARG A 144 -7.45 19.67 -8.45
C ARG A 144 -6.64 19.69 -7.16
N GLU A 145 -7.24 20.19 -6.09
CA GLU A 145 -6.63 20.23 -4.75
C GLU A 145 -7.47 19.39 -3.79
N ILE A 146 -6.82 18.49 -3.05
CA ILE A 146 -7.43 17.73 -1.95
C ILE A 146 -6.50 17.84 -0.75
N PHE A 147 -7.06 18.26 0.38
CA PHE A 147 -6.37 18.26 1.66
C PHE A 147 -6.69 16.96 2.40
N THR A 148 -5.67 16.29 2.93
CA THR A 148 -5.83 15.07 3.71
C THR A 148 -5.21 15.23 5.09
N ARG A 149 -5.78 14.52 6.07
CA ARG A 149 -5.22 14.46 7.42
C ARG A 149 -5.54 13.11 8.05
N PHE A 150 -4.53 12.49 8.65
CA PHE A 150 -4.74 11.32 9.50
C PHE A 150 -5.15 11.75 10.91
N GLY A 151 -6.04 10.98 11.51
CA GLY A 151 -6.53 11.21 12.86
C GLY A 151 -6.82 9.90 13.56
N TRP A 152 -6.85 9.96 14.88
CA TRP A 152 -7.20 8.82 15.73
C TRP A 152 -8.57 9.09 16.34
N VAL A 153 -9.49 8.13 16.22
CA VAL A 153 -10.75 8.18 16.97
C VAL A 153 -10.43 7.79 18.41
N ARG A 154 -10.58 8.74 19.34
CA ARG A 154 -10.52 8.42 20.77
C ARG A 154 -11.88 7.87 21.17
N LYS A 155 -11.92 6.59 21.55
CA LYS A 155 -13.12 6.04 22.20
C LYS A 155 -13.22 6.70 23.58
N ALA A 156 -14.39 7.27 23.90
CA ALA A 156 -14.65 7.70 25.27
C ALA A 156 -14.59 6.46 26.17
N LEU A 157 -13.87 6.58 27.29
CA LEU A 157 -13.81 5.56 28.34
C LEU A 157 -15.18 5.38 28.99
#